data_AF-A0A558D6I3-F1
#
_entry.id   AF-A0A558D6I3-F1
#
_cell.length_a   1.000
_cell.length_b   1.000
_cell.length_c   1.000
_cell.angle_alpha   90.00
_cell.angle_beta   90.00
_cell.angle_gamma   90.00
#
_symmetry.space_group_name_H-M   'P 1'
#
loop_
_entity.id
_entity.type
_entity.pdbx_description
1 polymer ?
#
loop_
_entity_poly.entity_id
_entity_poly.type
_entity_poly.pdbx_seq_one_letter_code
_entity_poly.pdbx_strand_id
1 'polypeptide(L)' 'MTSSDKAENKAEEIKGQAKEKLGEATGNEQWEAEGKSEQAKGSIKQAGEKVKDAVKGVFDR' A
#
# COMPACT_ATOMS: atom_id res chain seq x y z
N MET A 1 0.70 2.70 -20.40
CA MET A 1 1.29 2.08 -19.19
C MET A 1 2.59 1.42 -19.62
N THR A 2 3.69 2.11 -19.34
CA THR A 2 5.01 1.81 -19.90
C THR A 2 5.76 0.82 -19.04
N SER A 3 6.78 0.16 -19.60
CA SER A 3 7.61 -0.82 -18.86
C SER A 3 8.29 -0.21 -17.62
N SER A 4 8.51 1.11 -17.60
CA SER A 4 9.01 1.84 -16.43
C SER A 4 8.04 1.79 -15.26
N ASP A 5 6.73 1.97 -15.49
CA ASP A 5 5.71 1.89 -14.44
C ASP A 5 5.71 0.52 -13.74
N LYS A 6 5.92 -0.54 -14.52
CA LYS A 6 5.95 -1.92 -14.02
C LYS A 6 7.25 -2.21 -13.26
N ALA A 7 8.36 -1.61 -13.68
CA ALA A 7 9.64 -1.72 -12.98
C ALA A 7 9.64 -0.96 -11.65
N GLU A 8 9.08 0.25 -11.62
CA GLU A 8 8.92 1.04 -10.39
C GLU A 8 8.02 0.34 -9.37
N ASN A 9 6.85 -0.15 -9.80
CA ASN A 9 5.96 -0.91 -8.90
C ASN A 9 6.66 -2.12 -8.29
N LYS A 10 7.44 -2.85 -9.09
CA LYS A 10 8.17 -4.02 -8.62
C LYS A 10 9.34 -3.65 -7.70
N ALA A 11 9.99 -2.51 -7.96
CA ALA A 11 11.04 -1.98 -7.11
C ALA A 11 10.50 -1.52 -5.74
N GLU A 12 9.34 -0.86 -5.72
CA GLU A 12 8.67 -0.49 -4.46
C GLU A 12 8.21 -1.71 -3.67
N GLU A 13 7.66 -2.73 -4.33
CA GLU A 13 7.28 -3.99 -3.69
C GLU A 13 8.49 -4.71 -3.07
N ILE A 14 9.60 -4.77 -3.81
CA ILE A 14 10.86 -5.35 -3.30
C ILE A 14 11.40 -4.53 -2.13
N LYS A 15 11.33 -3.19 -2.20
CA LYS A 15 11.80 -2.30 -1.13
C LYS A 15 10.94 -2.42 0.12
N GLY A 16 9.63 -2.59 -0.02
CA GLY A 16 8.70 -2.86 1.07
C GLY A 16 9.00 -4.20 1.75
N GLN A 17 9.14 -5.27 0.97
CA GLN A 17 9.51 -6.58 1.50
C GLN A 17 10.90 -6.59 2.15
N ALA A 18 11.85 -5.84 1.61
CA ALA A 18 13.17 -5.68 2.20
C ALA A 18 13.10 -4.93 3.54
N LYS A 19 12.30 -3.86 3.65
CA LYS A 19 12.06 -3.14 4.91
C LYS A 19 11.39 -4.04 5.96
N GLU A 20 10.41 -4.84 5.55
CA GLU A 20 9.70 -5.77 6.43
C GLU A 20 10.67 -6.83 6.97
N LYS A 21 11.42 -7.51 6.08
CA LYS A 21 12.43 -8.50 6.48
C LYS A 21 13.57 -7.91 7.29
N LEU A 22 14.05 -6.71 6.96
CA LEU A 22 15.08 -6.05 7.74
C LEU A 22 14.56 -5.63 9.11
N GLY A 23 13.33 -5.13 9.20
CA GLY A 23 12.67 -4.80 10.47
C GLY A 23 12.52 -6.02 11.37
N GLU A 24 12.06 -7.13 10.80
CA GLU A 24 11.91 -8.42 11.50
C GLU A 24 13.28 -8.96 11.97
N ALA A 25 14.32 -8.88 11.11
CA ALA A 25 15.65 -9.39 11.42
C ALA A 25 16.46 -8.50 12.39
N THR A 26 16.25 -7.18 12.37
CA THR A 26 16.90 -6.24 13.30
C THR A 26 16.10 -6.00 14.59
N GLY A 27 14.92 -6.62 14.73
CA GLY A 27 14.04 -6.43 15.89
C GLY A 27 13.52 -4.99 16.01
N ASN A 28 13.48 -4.25 14.89
CA ASN A 28 13.07 -2.86 14.88
C ASN A 28 11.55 -2.80 14.67
N GLU A 29 10.80 -2.92 15.76
CA GLU A 29 9.33 -2.86 15.79
C GLU A 29 8.77 -1.66 15.02
N GLN A 30 9.51 -0.55 14.94
CA GLN A 30 9.08 0.63 14.20
C GLN A 30 8.97 0.35 12.69
N TRP A 31 9.89 -0.41 12.10
CA TRP A 31 9.91 -0.70 10.66
C TRP A 31 8.83 -1.71 10.27
N GLU A 32 8.58 -2.70 11.13
CA GLU A 32 7.47 -3.65 10.95
C GLU A 32 6.11 -2.94 11.11
N ALA A 33 5.99 -2.07 12.11
CA ALA A 33 4.78 -1.29 12.36
C ALA A 33 4.49 -0.28 11.24
N GLU A 34 5.51 0.39 10.70
CA GLU A 34 5.38 1.28 9.54
C GLU A 34 4.90 0.51 8.29
N GLY A 35 5.50 -0.65 7.98
CA GLY A 35 5.11 -1.47 6.84
C GLY A 35 3.66 -1.99 6.94
N LYS A 36 3.29 -2.57 8.07
CA LYS A 36 1.90 -3.01 8.33
C LYS A 36 0.91 -1.84 8.33
N SER A 37 1.30 -0.70 8.89
CA SER A 37 0.45 0.51 8.89
C SER A 37 0.25 1.07 7.50
N GLU A 38 1.26 1.09 6.64
CA GLU A 38 1.14 1.51 5.24
C GLU A 38 0.23 0.56 4.44
N GLN A 39 0.39 -0.76 4.60
CA GLN A 39 -0.52 -1.73 3.96
C GLN A 39 -1.97 -1.57 4.41
N ALA A 40 -2.18 -1.40 5.72
CA ALA A 40 -3.52 -1.19 6.28
C ALA A 40 -4.13 0.13 5.78
N LYS A 41 -3.36 1.23 5.77
CA LYS A 41 -3.81 2.53 5.25
C LYS A 41 -4.10 2.48 3.75
N GLY A 42 -3.29 1.77 2.97
CA GLY A 42 -3.51 1.56 1.54
C GLY A 42 -4.81 0.80 1.27
N SER A 43 -5.03 -0.30 2.00
CA SER A 43 -6.25 -1.10 1.91
C SER A 43 -7.50 -0.32 2.32
N ILE A 44 -7.42 0.45 3.41
CA ILE A 44 -8.49 1.34 3.89
C ILE A 44 -8.78 2.45 2.88
N LYS A 45 -7.75 3.08 2.30
CA LYS A 45 -7.93 4.10 1.26
C LYS A 45 -8.63 3.53 0.04
N GLN A 46 -8.18 2.38 -0.48
CA GLN A 46 -8.81 1.75 -1.64
C GLN A 46 -10.25 1.33 -1.36
N ALA A 47 -10.54 0.76 -0.18
CA ALA A 47 -11.89 0.40 0.21
C ALA A 47 -12.78 1.65 0.37
N GLY A 48 -12.26 2.70 1.01
CA GLY A 48 -12.95 3.97 1.21
C GLY A 48 -13.21 4.71 -0.10
N GLU A 49 -12.26 4.71 -1.04
CA GLU A 49 -12.45 5.28 -2.37
C GLU A 49 -13.50 4.50 -3.16
N LYS A 50 -13.48 3.16 -3.14
CA LYS A 50 -14.53 2.36 -3.79
C LYS A 50 -15.92 2.63 -3.22
N VAL A 51 -16.04 2.74 -1.89
CA VAL A 51 -17.31 3.08 -1.22
C VAL A 51 -17.73 4.50 -1.61
N LYS A 52 -16.83 5.46 -1.57
CA LYS A 52 -17.11 6.86 -1.92
C LYS A 52 -17.51 6.99 -3.39
N ASP A 53 -16.85 6.27 -4.28
CA ASP A 53 -17.14 6.25 -5.72
C ASP A 53 -18.50 5.61 -6.02
N ALA A 54 -18.81 4.47 -5.37
CA ALA A 54 -20.13 3.85 -5.46
C ALA A 54 -21.25 4.75 -4.92
N VAL A 55 -21.02 5.42 -3.78
CA VAL A 55 -21.97 6.38 -3.22
C VAL A 55 -22.14 7.57 -4.14
N LYS A 56 -21.05 8.11 -4.69
CA LYS A 56 -21.09 9.25 -5.61
C LYS A 56 -21.81 8.88 -6.91
N GLY A 57 -21.56 7.70 -7.48
CA GLY A 57 -22.26 7.21 -8.67
C GLY A 57 -23.75 6.92 -8.48
N VAL A 58 -24.19 6.65 -7.24
CA VAL A 58 -25.62 6.52 -6.90
C VAL A 58 -26.27 7.89 -6.67
N PHE A 59 -25.55 8.86 -6.13
CA PHE A 59 -26.05 10.22 -5.86
C PHE A 59 -25.99 11.17 -7.06
N ASP A 60 -25.14 10.88 -8.05
CA ASP A 60 -24.96 11.66 -9.29
C ASP A 60 -25.99 11.30 -10.39
N ARG A 61 -26.96 10.44 -10.08
CA ARG A 61 -28.08 10.05 -10.97
C ARG A 61 -29.37 10.76 -10.58
#